data_AF-A0A9P1GM50-F1
#
_entry.id   AF-A0A9P1GM50-F1
#
_cell.length_a   1.000
_cell.length_b   1.000
_cell.length_c   1.000
_cell.angle_alpha   90.00
_cell.angle_beta   90.00
_cell.angle_gamma   90.00
#
_symmetry.space_group_name_H-M   'P 1'
#
loop_
_entity.id
_entity.type
_entity.pdbx_description
1 polymer ?
#
loop_
_entity_poly.entity_id
_entity_poly.type
_entity_poly.pdbx_seq_one_letter_code
_entity_poly.pdbx_strand_id
1 'polypeptide(L)'
;MVTFAIVLIFGHELPLGRSLPTCWLDRICVHQTDMDKKKEQINALPVFVAQSSKMLVLWDQTYFERLWCNLELATCARYGGTDKIELMPLWLAPWLLSTIFLDLLSAGILEIMFHLFPNYSAAWMHDISEMSESIFGHNPAMESFVSTFAVWMFSGIAYLPVSIPSFFCFRAKLLSHQLMLEQMSTFDVRAAHCTVASDRASIEEQVTALFSGMEDKTAAPLPSAVDDGEVVLQRFEPLQEDPLVRFNAFIRGNLREFVISQIGDELSVPYHICLVAFLPMIFYSSVNVLGCDNGPCASSAKLAGYRSVSEYMITQIVGWVLVFVLAFPLTYPLLLRMINCVLSFGDGPLQLLLAFLCCPLAYIYMYVCGGICWSSFYTLVKEPSAIQLLVFLLVLAVLIMQLLWLFQNPSRRRTESCRCVKRQTYEALAHVQSGE
;
A
#
# COMPACT_ATOMS: atom_id res chain seq x y z
N MET A 1 -6.54 -12.05 16.76
CA MET A 1 -6.04 -12.71 15.52
C MET A 1 -7.17 -13.30 14.69
N VAL A 2 -8.05 -14.14 15.24
CA VAL A 2 -9.17 -14.78 14.51
C VAL A 2 -10.13 -13.75 13.88
N THR A 3 -10.51 -12.70 14.61
CA THR A 3 -11.40 -11.64 14.09
C THR A 3 -10.83 -10.96 12.84
N PHE A 4 -9.53 -10.67 12.83
CA PHE A 4 -8.87 -10.06 11.67
C PHE A 4 -8.96 -10.99 10.44
N ALA A 5 -8.66 -12.28 10.60
CA ALA A 5 -8.76 -13.24 9.49
C ALA A 5 -10.20 -13.42 8.99
N ILE A 6 -11.19 -13.42 9.89
CA ILE A 6 -12.61 -13.48 9.51
C ILE A 6 -13.01 -12.25 8.70
N VAL A 7 -12.66 -11.05 9.15
CA VAL A 7 -12.99 -9.80 8.43
C VAL A 7 -12.23 -9.71 7.11
N LEU A 8 -10.98 -10.16 7.05
CA LEU A 8 -10.21 -10.17 5.82
C LEU A 8 -10.82 -11.11 4.76
N ILE A 9 -11.21 -12.32 5.16
CA ILE A 9 -11.73 -13.34 4.24
C ILE A 9 -13.19 -13.07 3.89
N PHE A 10 -14.03 -12.70 4.86
CA PHE A 10 -15.49 -12.60 4.69
C PHE A 10 -16.01 -11.16 4.72
N GLY A 11 -15.17 -10.16 4.95
CA GLY A 11 -15.60 -8.77 5.07
C GLY A 11 -16.20 -8.20 3.78
N HIS A 12 -15.85 -8.77 2.62
CA HIS A 12 -16.45 -8.41 1.33
C HIS A 12 -17.91 -8.87 1.18
N GLU A 13 -18.32 -9.88 1.95
CA GLU A 13 -19.70 -10.38 2.01
C GLU A 13 -20.59 -9.55 2.95
N LEU A 14 -20.01 -8.65 3.76
CA LEU A 14 -20.78 -7.82 4.67
C LEU A 14 -21.43 -6.67 3.86
N PRO A 15 -22.76 -6.63 3.71
CA PRO A 15 -23.45 -5.59 2.97
C PRO A 15 -23.48 -4.31 3.81
N LEU A 16 -22.38 -3.57 3.84
CA LEU A 16 -22.25 -2.27 4.53
C LEU A 16 -22.96 -1.15 3.74
N GLY A 17 -24.14 -1.43 3.19
CA GLY A 17 -24.97 -0.47 2.45
C GLY A 17 -24.39 -0.01 1.10
N ARG A 18 -23.43 -0.74 0.52
CA ARG A 18 -22.87 -0.45 -0.81
C ARG A 18 -23.36 -1.48 -1.82
N SER A 19 -23.82 -1.03 -2.98
CA SER A 19 -24.04 -1.89 -4.13
C SER A 19 -22.71 -2.51 -4.56
N LEU A 20 -22.67 -3.83 -4.69
CA LEU A 20 -21.50 -4.52 -5.25
C LEU A 20 -21.26 -4.05 -6.68
N PRO A 21 -20.00 -3.91 -7.13
CA PRO A 21 -19.72 -3.56 -8.52
C PRO A 21 -20.24 -4.67 -9.44
N THR A 22 -20.90 -4.29 -10.53
CA THR A 22 -21.24 -5.21 -11.61
C THR A 22 -20.01 -5.42 -12.47
N CYS A 23 -19.49 -6.65 -12.50
CA CYS A 23 -18.31 -7.02 -13.26
C CYS A 23 -18.70 -7.79 -14.53
N TRP A 24 -18.15 -7.38 -15.67
CA TRP A 24 -18.18 -8.18 -16.89
C TRP A 24 -16.87 -8.99 -16.96
N LEU A 25 -16.98 -10.30 -17.14
CA LEU A 25 -15.84 -11.22 -17.20
C LEU A 25 -15.98 -12.09 -18.44
N ASP A 26 -15.01 -12.00 -19.34
CA ASP A 26 -14.98 -12.68 -20.63
C ASP A 26 -15.36 -14.16 -20.54
N ARG A 27 -14.74 -14.89 -19.62
CA ARG A 27 -14.92 -16.33 -19.47
C ARG A 27 -16.34 -16.72 -19.03
N ILE A 28 -17.05 -15.81 -18.36
CA ILE A 28 -18.40 -16.04 -17.84
C ILE A 28 -19.45 -15.53 -18.83
N CYS A 29 -19.18 -14.40 -19.49
CA CYS A 29 -20.12 -13.73 -20.38
C CYS A 29 -20.06 -14.24 -21.83
N VAL A 30 -18.90 -14.75 -22.26
CA VAL A 30 -18.73 -15.36 -23.60
C VAL A 30 -19.03 -16.85 -23.52
N HIS A 31 -19.84 -17.34 -24.45
CA HIS A 31 -20.22 -18.73 -24.59
C HIS A 31 -18.97 -19.57 -24.87
N GLN A 32 -18.66 -20.53 -23.98
CA GLN A 32 -17.43 -21.30 -24.09
C GLN A 32 -17.55 -22.54 -24.98
N THR A 33 -18.78 -23.03 -25.20
CA THR A 33 -19.05 -24.32 -25.89
C THR A 33 -19.65 -24.20 -27.29
N ASP A 34 -20.25 -23.06 -27.63
CA ASP A 34 -20.92 -22.82 -28.92
C ASP A 34 -20.02 -21.87 -29.69
N MET A 35 -19.37 -22.38 -30.73
CA MET A 35 -18.33 -21.66 -31.45
C MET A 35 -18.87 -20.48 -32.27
N ASP A 36 -20.12 -20.57 -32.74
CA ASP A 36 -20.74 -19.50 -33.53
C ASP A 36 -21.12 -18.33 -32.62
N LYS A 37 -21.77 -18.63 -31.48
CA LYS A 37 -22.06 -17.60 -30.45
C LYS A 37 -20.80 -17.02 -29.85
N LYS A 38 -19.78 -17.85 -29.61
CA LYS A 38 -18.48 -17.40 -29.13
C LYS A 38 -17.87 -16.37 -30.09
N LYS A 39 -17.88 -16.67 -31.39
CA LYS A 39 -17.37 -15.78 -32.43
C LYS A 39 -18.15 -14.46 -32.49
N GLU A 40 -19.48 -14.53 -32.47
CA GLU A 40 -20.34 -13.34 -32.44
C GLU A 40 -20.06 -12.46 -31.21
N GLN A 41 -19.95 -13.06 -30.04
CA GLN A 41 -19.67 -12.34 -28.79
C GLN A 41 -18.24 -11.79 -28.72
N ILE A 42 -17.25 -12.52 -29.24
CA ILE A 42 -15.87 -12.04 -29.37
C ILE A 42 -15.83 -10.78 -30.25
N ASN A 43 -16.57 -10.76 -31.35
CA ASN A 43 -16.66 -9.58 -32.21
C ASN A 43 -17.32 -8.38 -31.51
N ALA A 44 -18.18 -8.63 -30.51
CA ALA A 44 -18.83 -7.59 -29.71
C ALA A 44 -18.00 -7.11 -28.50
N LEU A 45 -16.86 -7.75 -28.19
CA LEU A 45 -16.01 -7.38 -27.04
C LEU A 45 -15.66 -5.89 -26.99
N PRO A 46 -15.26 -5.24 -28.09
CA PRO A 46 -14.89 -3.83 -28.03
C PRO A 46 -16.06 -2.93 -27.58
N VAL A 47 -17.30 -3.33 -27.87
CA VAL A 47 -18.50 -2.61 -27.46
C VAL A 47 -18.68 -2.69 -25.94
N PHE A 48 -18.55 -3.88 -25.34
CA PHE A 48 -18.65 -4.05 -23.90
C PHE A 48 -17.55 -3.28 -23.15
N VAL A 49 -16.32 -3.31 -23.67
CA VAL A 49 -15.20 -2.55 -23.10
C VAL A 49 -15.45 -1.04 -23.19
N ALA A 50 -15.96 -0.55 -24.32
CA ALA A 50 -16.26 0.87 -24.52
C ALA A 50 -17.36 1.38 -23.58
N GLN A 51 -18.41 0.57 -23.37
CA GLN A 51 -19.54 0.86 -22.48
C GLN A 51 -19.21 0.72 -20.99
N SER A 52 -18.11 0.05 -20.65
CA SER A 52 -17.69 -0.12 -19.27
C SER A 52 -17.31 1.23 -18.63
N SER A 53 -17.72 1.42 -17.36
CA SER A 53 -17.35 2.62 -16.59
C SER A 53 -15.86 2.64 -16.24
N LYS A 54 -15.25 1.46 -16.08
CA LYS A 54 -13.84 1.25 -15.76
C LYS A 54 -13.36 -0.09 -16.31
N MET A 55 -12.06 -0.20 -16.57
CA MET A 55 -11.37 -1.45 -16.86
C MET A 55 -10.37 -1.73 -15.74
N LEU A 56 -10.58 -2.83 -15.00
CA LEU A 56 -9.62 -3.32 -14.01
C LEU A 56 -8.61 -4.25 -14.69
N VAL A 57 -7.36 -3.80 -14.79
CA VAL A 57 -6.26 -4.57 -15.35
C VAL A 57 -5.53 -5.28 -14.21
N LEU A 58 -5.69 -6.60 -14.12
CA LEU A 58 -4.93 -7.43 -13.18
C LEU A 58 -3.60 -7.81 -13.81
N TRP A 59 -2.54 -7.06 -13.47
CA TRP A 59 -1.24 -7.26 -14.08
C TRP A 59 -0.51 -8.46 -13.46
N ASP A 60 -0.20 -9.45 -14.30
CA ASP A 60 0.87 -10.43 -14.10
C ASP A 60 2.00 -10.20 -15.10
N GLN A 61 3.08 -10.98 -14.96
CA GLN A 61 4.27 -10.92 -15.80
C GLN A 61 4.00 -11.19 -17.28
N THR A 62 2.85 -11.78 -17.63
CA THR A 62 2.45 -12.11 -19.01
C THR A 62 1.37 -11.17 -19.57
N TYR A 63 0.92 -10.16 -18.81
CA TYR A 63 -0.21 -9.32 -19.21
C TYR A 63 0.05 -8.61 -20.53
N PHE A 64 1.16 -7.89 -20.62
CA PHE A 64 1.54 -7.16 -21.83
C PHE A 64 1.97 -8.08 -22.99
N GLU A 65 2.27 -9.34 -22.70
CA GLU A 65 2.57 -10.35 -23.70
C GLU A 65 1.30 -10.91 -24.36
N ARG A 66 0.09 -10.63 -23.85
CA ARG A 66 -1.16 -11.18 -24.39
C ARG A 66 -1.81 -10.19 -25.34
N LEU A 67 -1.82 -10.53 -26.64
CA LEU A 67 -2.34 -9.64 -27.69
C LEU A 67 -3.83 -9.26 -27.50
N TRP A 68 -4.65 -10.20 -27.02
CA TRP A 68 -6.07 -9.92 -26.70
C TRP A 68 -6.23 -8.90 -25.56
N CYS A 69 -5.46 -9.03 -24.48
CA CYS A 69 -5.47 -8.06 -23.39
C CYS A 69 -5.04 -6.66 -23.86
N ASN A 70 -4.09 -6.61 -24.80
CA ASN A 70 -3.65 -5.35 -25.40
C ASN A 70 -4.73 -4.71 -26.30
N LEU A 71 -5.56 -5.50 -27.00
CA LEU A 71 -6.72 -5.00 -27.76
C LEU A 71 -7.78 -4.40 -26.84
N GLU A 72 -8.10 -5.06 -25.73
CA GLU A 72 -9.05 -4.55 -24.73
C GLU A 72 -8.54 -3.25 -24.12
N LEU A 73 -7.25 -3.20 -23.78
CA LEU A 73 -6.59 -2.01 -23.27
C LEU A 73 -6.60 -0.86 -24.28
N ALA A 74 -6.30 -1.13 -25.54
CA ALA A 74 -6.37 -0.18 -26.66
C ALA A 74 -7.79 0.38 -26.83
N THR A 75 -8.80 -0.49 -26.75
CA THR A 75 -10.21 -0.12 -26.83
C THR A 75 -10.60 0.80 -25.67
N CYS A 76 -10.30 0.39 -24.44
CA CYS A 76 -10.62 1.19 -23.25
C CYS A 76 -9.92 2.56 -23.30
N ALA A 77 -8.65 2.60 -23.70
CA ALA A 77 -7.90 3.85 -23.86
C ALA A 77 -8.55 4.78 -24.89
N ARG A 78 -9.03 4.26 -26.03
CA ARG A 78 -9.65 5.08 -27.07
C ARG A 78 -10.97 5.71 -26.64
N TYR A 79 -11.85 4.93 -26.01
CA TYR A 79 -13.21 5.34 -25.65
C TYR A 79 -13.35 5.97 -24.26
N GLY A 80 -12.41 5.69 -23.36
CA GLY A 80 -12.45 6.14 -21.97
C GLY A 80 -11.27 6.97 -21.51
N GLY A 81 -10.18 6.94 -22.28
CA GLY A 81 -8.90 7.47 -21.86
C GLY A 81 -8.26 6.70 -20.71
N THR A 82 -7.06 7.16 -20.33
CA THR A 82 -6.28 6.53 -19.25
C THR A 82 -7.00 6.53 -17.91
N ASP A 83 -7.90 7.50 -17.67
CA ASP A 83 -8.67 7.63 -16.42
C ASP A 83 -9.65 6.46 -16.17
N LYS A 84 -10.08 5.75 -17.22
CA LYS A 84 -10.93 4.55 -17.07
C LYS A 84 -10.12 3.28 -16.73
N ILE A 85 -8.81 3.31 -16.90
CA ILE A 85 -7.95 2.14 -16.72
C ILE A 85 -7.41 2.13 -15.28
N GLU A 86 -7.70 1.05 -14.55
CA GLU A 86 -7.20 0.82 -13.20
C GLU A 86 -6.28 -0.40 -13.23
N LEU A 87 -4.97 -0.18 -13.23
CA LEU A 87 -3.98 -1.26 -13.21
C LEU A 87 -3.66 -1.67 -11.77
N MET A 88 -3.88 -2.94 -11.46
CA MET A 88 -3.65 -3.55 -10.17
C MET A 88 -2.63 -4.69 -10.30
N PRO A 89 -1.40 -4.51 -9.80
CA PRO A 89 -0.39 -5.56 -9.85
C PRO A 89 -0.75 -6.70 -8.90
N LEU A 90 -0.71 -7.93 -9.41
CA LEU A 90 -1.08 -9.12 -8.64
C LEU A 90 -0.09 -9.46 -7.51
N TRP A 91 1.12 -8.89 -7.49
CA TRP A 91 2.05 -9.02 -6.36
C TRP A 91 1.67 -8.15 -5.15
N LEU A 92 0.83 -7.12 -5.32
CA LEU A 92 0.50 -6.19 -4.24
C LEU A 92 -0.26 -6.87 -3.10
N ALA A 93 -1.29 -7.66 -3.43
CA ALA A 93 -2.09 -8.35 -2.42
C ALA A 93 -1.28 -9.41 -1.65
N PRO A 94 -0.55 -10.34 -2.30
CA PRO A 94 0.33 -11.29 -1.59
C PRO A 94 1.39 -10.59 -0.74
N TRP A 95 2.00 -9.50 -1.22
CA TRP A 95 2.96 -8.73 -0.46
C TRP A 95 2.31 -8.13 0.80
N LEU A 96 1.18 -7.43 0.66
CA LEU A 96 0.47 -6.80 1.77
C LEU A 96 -0.04 -7.81 2.79
N LEU A 97 -0.60 -8.93 2.32
CA LEU A 97 -1.03 -10.01 3.20
C LEU A 97 0.14 -10.60 3.96
N SER A 98 1.26 -10.85 3.27
CA SER A 98 2.48 -11.37 3.91
C SER A 98 2.98 -10.41 4.98
N THR A 99 3.05 -9.10 4.71
CA THR A 99 3.49 -8.13 5.73
C THR A 99 2.56 -8.07 6.92
N ILE A 100 1.25 -8.11 6.72
CA ILE A 100 0.26 -8.20 7.79
C ILE A 100 0.44 -9.49 8.62
N PHE A 101 0.63 -10.65 7.98
CA PHE A 101 0.85 -11.91 8.70
C PHE A 101 2.17 -11.90 9.48
N LEU A 102 3.20 -11.24 8.98
CA LEU A 102 4.45 -11.05 9.70
C LEU A 102 4.27 -10.13 10.92
N ASP A 103 3.57 -9.01 10.76
CA ASP A 103 3.23 -8.13 11.89
C ASP A 103 2.40 -8.85 12.95
N LEU A 104 1.44 -9.66 12.50
CA LEU A 104 0.63 -10.54 13.34
C LEU A 104 1.49 -11.54 14.15
N LEU A 105 2.49 -12.14 13.50
CA LEU A 105 3.43 -13.05 14.15
C LEU A 105 4.26 -12.31 15.20
N SER A 106 4.77 -11.12 14.88
CA SER A 106 5.51 -10.28 15.84
C SER A 106 4.66 -9.88 17.04
N ALA A 107 3.40 -9.46 16.83
CA ALA A 107 2.46 -9.18 17.92
C ALA A 107 2.20 -10.42 18.78
N GLY A 108 2.05 -11.59 18.16
CA GLY A 108 1.89 -12.86 18.88
C GLY A 108 3.12 -13.25 19.71
N ILE A 109 4.33 -13.08 19.16
CA ILE A 109 5.58 -13.33 19.89
C ILE A 109 5.70 -12.36 21.07
N LEU A 110 5.39 -11.09 20.86
CA LEU A 110 5.40 -10.08 21.92
C LEU A 110 4.42 -10.44 23.05
N GLU A 111 3.20 -10.87 22.73
CA GLU A 111 2.23 -11.33 23.73
C GLU A 111 2.74 -12.56 24.51
N ILE A 112 3.33 -13.54 23.82
CA ILE A 112 3.94 -14.70 24.47
C ILE A 112 5.07 -14.25 25.40
N MET A 113 5.91 -13.31 24.98
CA MET A 113 6.96 -12.73 25.83
C MET A 113 6.37 -12.08 27.09
N PHE A 114 5.31 -11.28 26.96
CA PHE A 114 4.62 -10.68 28.11
C PHE A 114 4.03 -11.73 29.07
N HIS A 115 3.52 -12.84 28.55
CA HIS A 115 2.99 -13.93 29.39
C HIS A 115 4.09 -14.76 30.08
N LEU A 116 5.20 -15.03 29.39
CA LEU A 116 6.32 -15.79 29.95
C LEU A 116 7.10 -14.98 30.99
N PHE A 117 7.14 -13.66 30.84
CA PHE A 117 7.83 -12.74 31.73
C PHE A 117 6.86 -11.68 32.27
N PRO A 118 5.93 -12.05 33.16
CA PRO A 118 4.99 -11.10 33.73
C PRO A 118 5.73 -10.00 34.50
N ASN A 119 5.28 -8.75 34.38
CA ASN A 119 5.94 -7.58 34.98
C ASN A 119 7.40 -7.38 34.54
N TYR A 120 7.87 -7.92 33.40
CA TYR A 120 9.26 -7.75 32.98
C TYR A 120 9.64 -6.27 32.87
N SER A 121 8.70 -5.42 32.43
CA SER A 121 8.90 -3.99 32.33
C SER A 121 9.26 -3.41 33.71
N ALA A 122 8.52 -3.76 34.75
CA ALA A 122 8.77 -3.32 36.13
C ALA A 122 10.05 -3.94 36.73
N ALA A 123 10.30 -5.23 36.48
CA ALA A 123 11.49 -5.93 36.97
C ALA A 123 12.78 -5.35 36.37
N TRP A 124 12.81 -5.10 35.06
CA TRP A 124 13.96 -4.55 34.37
C TRP A 124 14.09 -3.04 34.58
N MET A 125 12.98 -2.32 34.79
CA MET A 125 13.02 -0.88 35.08
C MET A 125 13.90 -0.57 36.30
N HIS A 126 13.90 -1.44 37.33
CA HIS A 126 14.75 -1.27 38.52
C HIS A 126 16.25 -1.42 38.19
N ASP A 127 16.63 -2.54 37.57
CA ASP A 127 18.04 -2.82 37.24
C ASP A 127 18.61 -1.82 36.24
N ILE A 128 17.79 -1.38 35.27
CA ILE A 128 18.18 -0.38 34.26
C ILE A 128 18.26 1.01 34.90
N SER A 129 17.37 1.33 35.84
CA SER A 129 17.43 2.58 36.62
C SER A 129 18.74 2.65 37.42
N GLU A 130 19.09 1.59 38.17
CA GLU A 130 20.33 1.53 38.95
C GLU A 130 21.57 1.67 38.06
N MET A 131 21.57 0.99 36.91
CA MET A 131 22.63 1.15 35.90
C MET A 131 22.68 2.58 35.35
N SER A 132 21.53 3.19 35.04
CA SER A 132 21.44 4.56 34.53
C SER A 132 22.00 5.57 35.53
N GLU A 133 21.64 5.45 36.81
CA GLU A 133 22.14 6.31 37.88
C GLU A 133 23.67 6.21 38.01
N SER A 134 24.24 5.00 37.88
CA SER A 134 25.69 4.80 37.95
C SER A 134 26.46 5.50 36.81
N ILE A 135 25.85 5.64 35.64
CA ILE A 135 26.48 6.18 34.43
C ILE A 135 26.25 7.69 34.30
N PHE A 136 25.01 8.15 34.51
CA PHE A 136 24.59 9.52 34.25
C PHE A 136 24.42 10.37 35.52
N GLY A 137 24.60 9.76 36.69
CA GLY A 137 24.29 10.36 37.97
C GLY A 137 22.79 10.44 38.23
N HIS A 138 22.43 10.95 39.41
CA HIS A 138 21.04 11.05 39.84
C HIS A 138 20.29 12.13 39.05
N ASN A 139 19.58 11.74 37.99
CA ASN A 139 18.68 12.59 37.21
C ASN A 139 17.38 11.82 36.87
N PRO A 140 16.25 12.14 37.53
CA PRO A 140 15.01 11.36 37.42
C PRO A 140 14.43 11.36 36.00
N ALA A 141 14.67 12.43 35.23
CA ALA A 141 14.19 12.52 33.86
C ALA A 141 15.01 11.64 32.91
N MET A 142 16.33 11.57 33.10
CA MET A 142 17.21 10.69 32.33
C MET A 142 16.94 9.22 32.66
N GLU A 143 16.77 8.90 33.94
CA GLU A 143 16.42 7.56 34.41
C GLU A 143 15.11 7.09 33.78
N SER A 144 14.06 7.91 33.85
CA SER A 144 12.76 7.62 33.22
C SER A 144 12.88 7.39 31.71
N PHE A 145 13.71 8.19 31.03
CA PHE A 145 13.93 8.08 29.60
C PHE A 145 14.64 6.77 29.25
N VAL A 146 15.77 6.47 29.90
CA VAL A 146 16.61 5.30 29.59
C VAL A 146 15.87 4.01 29.88
N SER A 147 15.19 3.92 31.03
CA SER A 147 14.43 2.72 31.41
C SER A 147 13.29 2.44 30.44
N THR A 148 12.52 3.47 30.07
CA THR A 148 11.42 3.32 29.11
C THR A 148 11.94 2.97 27.72
N PHE A 149 13.04 3.61 27.28
CA PHE A 149 13.66 3.34 25.99
C PHE A 149 14.15 1.90 25.90
N ALA A 150 14.81 1.40 26.93
CA ALA A 150 15.33 0.03 26.97
C ALA A 150 14.21 -1.02 26.95
N VAL A 151 13.12 -0.82 27.70
CA VAL A 151 11.92 -1.68 27.66
C VAL A 151 11.32 -1.72 26.24
N TRP A 152 11.27 -0.57 25.57
CA TRP A 152 10.79 -0.48 24.19
C TRP A 152 11.71 -1.25 23.23
N MET A 153 13.02 -1.06 23.33
CA MET A 153 14.00 -1.76 22.49
C MET A 153 13.96 -3.28 22.67
N PHE A 154 13.77 -3.76 23.90
CA PHE A 154 13.60 -5.19 24.18
C PHE A 154 12.37 -5.77 23.48
N SER A 155 11.27 -5.01 23.45
CA SER A 155 10.05 -5.40 22.72
C SER A 155 10.31 -5.55 21.21
N GLY A 156 11.32 -4.87 20.66
CA GLY A 156 11.76 -4.99 19.27
C GLY A 156 12.37 -6.33 18.90
N ILE A 157 12.80 -7.13 19.88
CA ILE A 157 13.32 -8.49 19.65
C ILE A 157 12.25 -9.38 19.00
N ALA A 158 10.96 -9.12 19.25
CA ALA A 158 9.83 -9.83 18.64
C ALA A 158 9.79 -9.69 17.10
N TYR A 159 10.51 -8.72 16.52
CA TYR A 159 10.63 -8.53 15.07
C TYR A 159 11.85 -9.21 14.43
N LEU A 160 12.78 -9.76 15.21
CA LEU A 160 13.93 -10.46 14.64
C LEU A 160 13.51 -11.69 13.81
N PRO A 161 12.57 -12.55 14.25
CA PRO A 161 12.17 -13.72 13.46
C PRO A 161 11.49 -13.36 12.13
N VAL A 162 10.80 -12.22 12.06
CA VAL A 162 10.09 -11.79 10.85
C VAL A 162 11.01 -11.15 9.81
N SER A 163 12.24 -10.81 10.19
CA SER A 163 13.23 -10.23 9.27
C SER A 163 13.57 -11.16 8.09
N ILE A 164 13.61 -12.47 8.33
CA ILE A 164 13.90 -13.49 7.31
C ILE A 164 12.84 -13.49 6.20
N PRO A 165 11.55 -13.76 6.48
CA PRO A 165 10.51 -13.73 5.45
C PRO A 165 10.30 -12.34 4.87
N SER A 166 10.58 -11.26 5.62
CA SER A 166 10.55 -9.88 5.10
C SER A 166 11.52 -9.72 3.94
N PHE A 167 12.75 -10.25 4.02
CA PHE A 167 13.71 -10.17 2.92
C PHE A 167 13.15 -10.70 1.59
N PHE A 168 12.59 -11.91 1.61
CA PHE A 168 12.02 -12.53 0.40
C PHE A 168 10.81 -11.76 -0.12
N CYS A 169 9.91 -11.35 0.77
CA CYS A 169 8.70 -10.61 0.42
C CYS A 169 9.02 -9.26 -0.25
N PHE A 170 9.93 -8.48 0.35
CA PHE A 170 10.31 -7.16 -0.15
C PHE A 170 11.14 -7.24 -1.43
N ARG A 171 12.02 -8.24 -1.55
CA ARG A 171 12.75 -8.50 -2.79
C ARG A 171 11.81 -8.91 -3.93
N ALA A 172 10.84 -9.80 -3.67
CA ALA A 172 9.86 -10.19 -4.67
C ALA A 172 9.00 -8.99 -5.13
N LYS A 173 8.62 -8.10 -4.21
CA LYS A 173 7.95 -6.84 -4.52
C LYS A 173 8.80 -5.95 -5.42
N LEU A 174 10.08 -5.73 -5.10
CA LEU A 174 11.00 -4.92 -5.89
C LEU A 174 11.12 -5.46 -7.32
N LEU A 175 11.45 -6.75 -7.46
CA LEU A 175 11.64 -7.40 -8.77
C LEU A 175 10.36 -7.35 -9.61
N SER A 176 9.21 -7.67 -9.02
CA SER A 176 7.94 -7.69 -9.76
C SER A 176 7.50 -6.29 -10.18
N HIS A 177 7.74 -5.28 -9.34
CA HIS A 177 7.41 -3.89 -9.67
C HIS A 177 8.35 -3.35 -10.77
N GLN A 178 9.65 -3.61 -10.66
CA GLN A 178 10.63 -3.24 -11.69
C GLN A 178 10.28 -3.87 -13.04
N LEU A 179 9.98 -5.16 -13.05
CA LEU A 179 9.56 -5.88 -14.25
C LEU A 179 8.32 -5.26 -14.91
N MET A 180 7.31 -4.88 -14.11
CA MET A 180 6.12 -4.20 -14.63
C MET A 180 6.48 -2.89 -15.34
N LEU A 181 7.28 -2.03 -14.69
CA LEU A 181 7.65 -0.74 -15.25
C LEU A 181 8.58 -0.85 -16.46
N GLU A 182 9.42 -1.89 -16.51
CA GLU A 182 10.30 -2.23 -17.63
C GLU A 182 9.51 -2.78 -18.83
N GLN A 183 8.55 -3.67 -18.59
CA GLN A 183 7.65 -4.15 -19.64
C GLN A 183 6.88 -3.00 -20.28
N MET A 184 6.42 -2.04 -19.47
CA MET A 184 5.74 -0.86 -20.00
C MET A 184 6.68 0.05 -20.81
N SER A 185 7.92 0.25 -20.36
CA SER A 185 8.88 1.14 -21.05
C SER A 185 9.40 0.56 -22.37
N THR A 186 9.50 -0.77 -22.46
CA THR A 186 9.99 -1.48 -23.66
C THR A 186 8.86 -2.09 -24.50
N PHE A 187 7.60 -1.87 -24.11
CA PHE A 187 6.40 -2.48 -24.70
C PHE A 187 6.35 -2.38 -26.22
N ASP A 188 6.13 -3.49 -26.93
CA ASP A 188 5.78 -3.49 -28.35
C ASP A 188 4.65 -4.49 -28.62
N VAL A 189 3.50 -3.97 -29.07
CA VAL A 189 2.32 -4.79 -29.40
C VAL A 189 2.60 -5.87 -30.45
N ARG A 190 3.55 -5.63 -31.37
CA ARG A 190 3.91 -6.61 -32.40
C ARG A 190 4.59 -7.85 -31.81
N ALA A 191 5.33 -7.67 -30.72
CA ALA A 191 6.01 -8.74 -29.99
C ALA A 191 5.05 -9.56 -29.10
N ALA A 192 3.84 -9.07 -28.83
CA ALA A 192 2.87 -9.77 -27.99
C ALA A 192 2.47 -11.11 -28.61
N HIS A 193 2.35 -12.14 -27.78
CA HIS A 193 1.87 -13.47 -28.15
C HIS A 193 0.37 -13.47 -28.45
N CYS A 194 0.00 -14.22 -29.48
CA CYS A 194 -1.39 -14.46 -29.84
C CYS A 194 -1.68 -15.95 -29.63
N THR A 195 -2.66 -16.28 -28.79
CA THR A 195 -3.03 -17.66 -28.47
C THR A 195 -3.45 -18.43 -29.72
N VAL A 196 -4.14 -17.77 -30.64
CA VAL A 196 -4.55 -18.33 -31.94
C VAL A 196 -3.90 -17.49 -33.03
N ALA A 197 -2.89 -18.03 -33.70
CA ALA A 197 -2.08 -17.27 -34.67
C ALA A 197 -2.91 -16.67 -35.82
N SER A 198 -4.06 -17.26 -36.19
CA SER A 198 -4.97 -16.72 -37.20
C SER A 198 -5.58 -15.38 -36.82
N ASP A 199 -5.75 -15.11 -35.53
CA ASP A 199 -6.47 -13.93 -35.05
C ASP A 199 -5.57 -12.68 -35.04
N ARG A 200 -4.24 -12.86 -35.09
CA ARG A 200 -3.27 -11.78 -35.03
C ARG A 200 -3.57 -10.67 -36.03
N ALA A 201 -3.76 -11.01 -37.31
CA ALA A 201 -3.99 -10.02 -38.35
C ALA A 201 -5.26 -9.19 -38.08
N SER A 202 -6.34 -9.86 -37.67
CA SER A 202 -7.60 -9.21 -37.30
C SER A 202 -7.46 -8.31 -36.06
N ILE A 203 -6.70 -8.75 -35.05
CA ILE A 203 -6.49 -7.95 -33.83
C ILE A 203 -5.61 -6.73 -34.13
N GLU A 204 -4.52 -6.91 -34.86
CA GLU A 204 -3.63 -5.81 -35.25
C GLU A 204 -4.36 -4.79 -36.13
N GLU A 205 -5.25 -5.23 -37.03
CA GLU A 205 -6.11 -4.35 -37.82
C GLU A 205 -7.06 -3.53 -36.93
N GLN A 206 -7.67 -4.15 -35.92
CA GLN A 206 -8.53 -3.44 -34.96
C GLN A 206 -7.77 -2.41 -34.12
N VAL A 207 -6.58 -2.75 -33.60
CA VAL A 207 -5.73 -1.79 -32.87
C VAL A 207 -5.32 -0.64 -33.80
N THR A 208 -4.99 -0.96 -35.05
CA THR A 208 -4.65 0.03 -36.08
C THR A 208 -5.83 0.98 -36.32
N ALA A 209 -7.05 0.45 -36.45
CA ALA A 209 -8.26 1.26 -36.63
C ALA A 209 -8.46 2.24 -35.45
N LEU A 210 -8.31 1.77 -34.21
CA LEU A 210 -8.48 2.59 -33.00
C LEU A 210 -7.49 3.76 -32.91
N PHE A 211 -6.26 3.59 -33.40
CA PHE A 211 -5.18 4.58 -33.30
C PHE A 211 -4.86 5.33 -34.61
N SER A 212 -5.54 5.00 -35.71
CA SER A 212 -5.33 5.60 -37.04
C SER A 212 -5.63 7.10 -37.11
N GLY A 213 -6.35 7.65 -36.12
CA GLY A 213 -6.67 9.08 -36.09
C GLY A 213 -7.67 9.51 -37.15
N MET A 214 -8.39 8.57 -37.78
CA MET A 214 -9.55 8.94 -38.59
C MET A 214 -10.54 9.69 -37.70
N GLU A 215 -10.85 10.91 -38.11
CA GLU A 215 -12.05 11.61 -37.68
C GLU A 215 -13.21 10.65 -37.89
N ASP A 216 -13.81 10.13 -36.81
CA ASP A 216 -15.14 9.55 -36.89
C ASP A 216 -16.13 10.69 -37.14
N LYS A 217 -16.15 11.19 -38.38
CA LYS A 217 -17.33 11.82 -38.97
C LYS A 217 -18.36 10.76 -39.37
N THR A 218 -18.03 9.48 -39.24
CA THR A 218 -18.88 8.33 -39.58
C THR A 218 -18.70 7.14 -38.62
N ALA A 219 -18.50 7.37 -37.32
CA ALA A 219 -19.00 6.38 -36.38
C ALA A 219 -20.51 6.43 -36.52
N ALA A 220 -21.08 5.52 -37.32
CA ALA A 220 -22.50 5.25 -37.27
C ALA A 220 -22.86 5.08 -35.78
N PRO A 221 -23.90 5.74 -35.27
CA PRO A 221 -24.33 5.53 -33.91
C PRO A 221 -24.47 4.02 -33.71
N LEU A 222 -23.78 3.50 -32.69
CA LEU A 222 -24.01 2.16 -32.19
C LEU A 222 -25.52 1.92 -32.15
N PRO A 223 -26.04 0.81 -32.70
CA PRO A 223 -27.47 0.59 -32.78
C PRO A 223 -28.07 0.78 -31.39
N SER A 224 -28.91 1.80 -31.32
CA SER A 224 -29.52 2.38 -30.14
C SER A 224 -30.10 1.35 -29.17
N ALA A 225 -29.70 1.44 -27.90
CA ALA A 225 -30.63 1.39 -26.78
C ALA A 225 -29.98 2.01 -25.52
N VAL A 226 -30.39 3.26 -25.24
CA VAL A 226 -30.38 3.94 -23.93
C VAL A 226 -29.03 4.44 -23.40
N ASP A 227 -28.67 5.67 -23.75
CA ASP A 227 -28.42 6.84 -22.86
C ASP A 227 -27.64 7.91 -23.66
N ASP A 228 -28.16 9.13 -23.71
CA ASP A 228 -27.73 10.24 -24.59
C ASP A 228 -26.45 10.94 -24.07
N GLY A 229 -25.40 10.17 -23.81
CA GLY A 229 -24.06 10.69 -23.49
C GLY A 229 -23.18 10.76 -24.73
N GLU A 230 -22.73 11.96 -25.14
CA GLU A 230 -21.66 12.10 -26.13
C GLU A 230 -20.44 11.26 -25.72
N VAL A 231 -20.08 10.25 -26.54
CA VAL A 231 -18.86 9.47 -26.34
C VAL A 231 -17.66 10.34 -26.72
N VAL A 232 -17.06 11.01 -25.73
CA VAL A 232 -15.87 11.84 -25.93
C VAL A 232 -14.67 10.94 -26.22
N LEU A 233 -14.34 10.79 -27.52
CA LEU A 233 -13.17 10.05 -27.96
C LEU A 233 -11.87 10.77 -27.59
N GLN A 234 -10.90 10.05 -27.01
CA GLN A 234 -9.59 10.62 -26.74
C GLN A 234 -8.85 10.86 -28.06
N ARG A 235 -8.50 12.11 -28.35
CA ARG A 235 -7.73 12.48 -29.54
C ARG A 235 -6.25 12.24 -29.28
N PHE A 236 -5.63 11.41 -30.12
CA PHE A 236 -4.18 11.29 -30.21
C PHE A 236 -3.73 12.21 -31.36
N GLU A 237 -2.72 13.06 -31.12
CA GLU A 237 -2.23 13.97 -32.17
C GLU A 237 -1.74 13.16 -33.39
N PRO A 238 -2.08 13.58 -34.62
CA PRO A 238 -1.70 12.87 -35.83
C PRO A 238 -0.23 13.17 -36.17
N LEU A 239 0.69 12.51 -35.48
CA LEU A 239 2.06 12.38 -35.99
C LEU A 239 2.06 11.36 -37.12
N GLN A 240 2.90 11.58 -38.12
CA GLN A 240 3.03 10.85 -39.40
C GLN A 240 3.53 9.39 -39.24
N GLU A 241 3.21 8.76 -38.12
CA GLU A 241 3.69 7.47 -37.63
C GLU A 241 2.59 6.40 -37.68
N ASP A 242 3.04 5.15 -37.86
CA ASP A 242 2.22 3.94 -37.85
C ASP A 242 1.29 3.88 -36.60
N PRO A 243 -0.02 3.60 -36.77
CA PRO A 243 -0.97 3.53 -35.65
C PRO A 243 -0.56 2.58 -34.51
N LEU A 244 0.12 1.46 -34.82
CA LEU A 244 0.65 0.55 -33.81
C LEU A 244 1.78 1.19 -32.99
N VAL A 245 2.58 2.06 -33.62
CA VAL A 245 3.61 2.84 -32.92
C VAL A 245 2.97 3.84 -31.97
N ARG A 246 1.83 4.45 -32.35
CA ARG A 246 1.07 5.34 -31.45
C ARG A 246 0.54 4.60 -30.22
N PHE A 247 0.02 3.39 -30.39
CA PHE A 247 -0.40 2.56 -29.26
C PHE A 247 0.78 2.19 -28.36
N ASN A 248 1.93 1.81 -28.94
CA ASN A 248 3.14 1.56 -28.17
C ASN A 248 3.58 2.81 -27.38
N ALA A 249 3.56 3.99 -28.00
CA ALA A 249 3.88 5.26 -27.35
C ALA A 249 2.90 5.60 -26.21
N PHE A 250 1.61 5.30 -26.36
CA PHE A 250 0.62 5.45 -25.31
C PHE A 250 0.94 4.60 -24.08
N ILE A 251 1.31 3.33 -24.26
CA ILE A 251 1.68 2.44 -23.15
C ILE A 251 2.98 2.89 -22.48
N ARG A 252 4.02 3.18 -23.28
CA ARG A 252 5.34 3.59 -22.81
C ARG A 252 5.34 4.94 -22.08
N GLY A 253 4.48 5.87 -22.50
CA GLY A 253 4.34 7.21 -21.95
C GLY A 253 3.12 7.32 -21.03
N ASN A 254 1.97 7.66 -21.61
CA ASN A 254 0.76 8.07 -20.88
C ASN A 254 0.31 7.04 -19.83
N LEU A 255 0.20 5.75 -20.20
CA LEU A 255 -0.25 4.73 -19.25
C LEU A 255 0.81 4.49 -18.17
N ARG A 256 2.10 4.43 -18.53
CA ARG A 256 3.19 4.25 -17.56
C ARG A 256 3.26 5.38 -16.56
N GLU A 257 3.19 6.63 -17.00
CA GLU A 257 3.16 7.80 -16.12
C GLU A 257 1.93 7.79 -15.21
N PHE A 258 0.77 7.40 -15.74
CA PHE A 258 -0.44 7.25 -14.94
C PHE A 258 -0.30 6.16 -13.88
N VAL A 259 0.22 4.98 -14.23
CA VAL A 259 0.47 3.88 -13.28
C VAL A 259 1.45 4.31 -12.18
N ILE A 260 2.55 4.97 -12.53
CA ILE A 260 3.50 5.55 -11.57
C ILE A 260 2.82 6.60 -10.69
N SER A 261 1.86 7.37 -11.21
CA SER A 261 1.11 8.35 -10.40
C SER A 261 0.15 7.71 -9.39
N GLN A 262 -0.40 6.53 -9.70
CA GLN A 262 -1.37 5.83 -8.85
C GLN A 262 -0.69 4.93 -7.82
N ILE A 263 0.23 4.09 -8.28
CA ILE A 263 0.87 3.04 -7.47
C ILE A 263 2.19 3.55 -6.89
N GLY A 264 2.82 4.52 -7.55
CA GLY A 264 4.16 5.01 -7.24
C GLY A 264 5.26 4.20 -7.94
N ASP A 265 6.52 4.54 -7.67
CA ASP A 265 7.69 3.80 -8.14
C ASP A 265 7.96 2.54 -7.28
N GLU A 266 8.99 1.77 -7.63
CA GLU A 266 9.38 0.55 -6.93
C GLU A 266 9.82 0.76 -5.48
N LEU A 267 10.19 1.98 -5.07
CA LEU A 267 10.61 2.32 -3.70
C LEU A 267 9.49 2.92 -2.87
N SER A 268 8.43 3.37 -3.53
CA SER A 268 7.29 4.00 -2.90
C SER A 268 6.33 2.96 -2.34
N VAL A 269 5.77 3.32 -1.20
CA VAL A 269 4.63 2.66 -0.57
C VAL A 269 3.76 3.78 -0.01
N PRO A 270 2.46 3.81 -0.30
CA PRO A 270 1.59 4.83 0.29
C PRO A 270 1.54 4.73 1.82
N TYR A 271 1.49 5.87 2.51
CA TYR A 271 1.44 5.93 3.98
C TYR A 271 0.30 5.08 4.57
N HIS A 272 -0.89 5.17 3.99
CA HIS A 272 -2.05 4.39 4.45
C HIS A 272 -1.86 2.88 4.29
N ILE A 273 -1.13 2.43 3.26
CA ILE A 273 -0.81 1.00 3.09
C ILE A 273 0.17 0.55 4.18
N CYS A 274 1.11 1.41 4.58
CA CYS A 274 1.98 1.11 5.72
C CYS A 274 1.17 0.95 7.02
N LEU A 275 0.21 1.84 7.27
CA LEU A 275 -0.69 1.73 8.43
C LEU A 275 -1.52 0.44 8.40
N VAL A 276 -2.06 0.07 7.24
CA VAL A 276 -2.83 -1.18 7.06
C VAL A 276 -1.95 -2.41 7.33
N ALA A 277 -0.70 -2.38 6.89
CA ALA A 277 0.23 -3.47 7.12
C ALA A 277 0.62 -3.66 8.60
N PHE A 278 0.61 -2.58 9.39
CA PHE A 278 0.82 -2.62 10.86
C PHE A 278 -0.48 -2.70 11.67
N LEU A 279 -1.62 -2.98 11.02
CA LEU A 279 -2.91 -3.06 11.70
C LEU A 279 -2.95 -4.09 12.85
N PRO A 280 -2.33 -5.29 12.73
CA PRO A 280 -2.22 -6.22 13.85
C PRO A 280 -1.57 -5.61 15.09
N MET A 281 -0.43 -4.93 14.97
CA MET A 281 0.25 -4.28 16.08
C MET A 281 -0.55 -3.08 16.61
N ILE A 282 -1.22 -2.31 15.74
CA ILE A 282 -2.12 -1.23 16.15
C ILE A 282 -3.26 -1.78 17.00
N PHE A 283 -3.89 -2.89 16.62
CA PHE A 283 -4.93 -3.50 17.46
C PHE A 283 -4.37 -4.16 18.71
N TYR A 284 -3.18 -4.75 18.63
CA TYR A 284 -2.47 -5.28 19.79
C TYR A 284 -2.23 -4.19 20.84
N SER A 285 -1.88 -2.97 20.42
CA SER A 285 -1.70 -1.85 21.35
C SER A 285 -2.95 -1.58 22.20
N SER A 286 -4.15 -1.79 21.65
CA SER A 286 -5.39 -1.66 22.42
C SER A 286 -5.50 -2.72 23.51
N VAL A 287 -5.02 -3.95 23.26
CA VAL A 287 -4.93 -5.00 24.28
C VAL A 287 -3.93 -4.60 25.35
N ASN A 288 -2.77 -4.06 24.98
CA ASN A 288 -1.78 -3.57 25.94
C ASN A 288 -2.32 -2.42 26.82
N VAL A 289 -2.99 -1.43 26.21
CA VAL A 289 -3.60 -0.31 26.94
C VAL A 289 -4.72 -0.79 27.87
N LEU A 290 -5.68 -1.57 27.36
CA LEU A 290 -6.84 -2.02 28.15
C LEU A 290 -6.47 -3.10 29.17
N GLY A 291 -5.42 -3.86 28.90
CA GLY A 291 -4.89 -4.91 29.77
C GLY A 291 -4.06 -4.38 30.92
N CYS A 292 -3.65 -3.10 30.91
CA CYS A 292 -2.89 -2.45 31.98
C CYS A 292 -1.68 -3.29 32.44
N ASP A 293 -0.83 -3.69 31.48
CA ASP A 293 0.32 -4.60 31.70
C ASP A 293 -0.08 -5.96 32.31
N ASN A 294 -1.24 -6.50 31.92
CA ASN A 294 -1.80 -7.76 32.40
C ASN A 294 -2.07 -7.80 33.92
N GLY A 295 -2.29 -6.63 34.53
CA GLY A 295 -2.60 -6.49 35.96
C GLY A 295 -3.78 -5.55 36.23
N PRO A 296 -4.23 -5.42 37.50
CA PRO A 296 -5.23 -4.44 37.86
C PRO A 296 -4.73 -3.02 37.57
N CYS A 297 -5.46 -2.24 36.76
CA CYS A 297 -5.02 -0.91 36.31
C CYS A 297 -4.61 0.04 37.43
N ALA A 298 -5.27 -0.03 38.60
CA ALA A 298 -4.89 0.77 39.77
C ALA A 298 -3.49 0.42 40.30
N SER A 299 -3.15 -0.87 40.32
CA SER A 299 -1.84 -1.37 40.73
C SER A 299 -0.78 -1.02 39.69
N SER A 300 -1.04 -1.25 38.40
CA SER A 300 -0.10 -0.95 37.31
C SER A 300 0.20 0.55 37.23
N ALA A 301 -0.83 1.41 37.31
CA ALA A 301 -0.66 2.85 37.34
C ALA A 301 0.20 3.31 38.53
N LYS A 302 -0.04 2.73 39.72
CA LYS A 302 0.74 3.05 40.93
C LYS A 302 2.19 2.58 40.82
N LEU A 303 2.42 1.37 40.29
CA LEU A 303 3.77 0.81 40.08
C LEU A 303 4.56 1.63 39.07
N ALA A 304 3.92 2.09 37.99
CA ALA A 304 4.52 3.00 37.02
C ALA A 304 4.57 4.46 37.50
N GLY A 305 4.25 4.74 38.77
CA GLY A 305 4.37 6.07 39.39
C GLY A 305 3.40 7.13 38.87
N TYR A 306 2.21 6.77 38.39
CA TYR A 306 1.18 7.72 37.96
C TYR A 306 0.29 8.17 39.13
N ARG A 307 -0.26 9.38 39.05
CA ARG A 307 -1.13 9.93 40.11
C ARG A 307 -2.54 9.34 40.06
N SER A 308 -2.96 8.90 38.87
CA SER A 308 -4.28 8.33 38.63
C SER A 308 -4.26 7.30 37.50
N VAL A 309 -5.26 6.42 37.50
CA VAL A 309 -5.47 5.46 36.40
C VAL A 309 -5.77 6.18 35.08
N SER A 310 -6.53 7.28 35.13
CA SER A 310 -6.85 8.07 33.93
C SER A 310 -5.59 8.64 33.26
N GLU A 311 -4.65 9.15 34.06
CA GLU A 311 -3.38 9.69 33.56
C GLU A 311 -2.53 8.58 32.91
N TYR A 312 -2.45 7.41 33.54
CA TYR A 312 -1.80 6.22 32.96
C TYR A 312 -2.44 5.86 31.61
N MET A 313 -3.76 5.67 31.57
CA MET A 313 -4.48 5.27 30.35
C MET A 313 -4.30 6.29 29.21
N ILE A 314 -4.44 7.59 29.49
CA ILE A 314 -4.23 8.65 28.49
C ILE A 314 -2.79 8.62 27.98
N THR A 315 -1.81 8.44 28.85
CA THR A 315 -0.39 8.37 28.46
C THR A 315 -0.13 7.18 27.55
N GLN A 316 -0.67 6.00 27.88
CA GLN A 316 -0.54 4.82 27.03
C GLN A 316 -1.21 5.03 25.66
N ILE A 317 -2.44 5.57 25.64
CA ILE A 317 -3.17 5.82 24.38
C ILE A 317 -2.41 6.80 23.49
N VAL A 318 -2.02 7.96 24.03
CA VAL A 318 -1.33 9.00 23.25
C VAL A 318 0.05 8.51 22.80
N GLY A 319 0.79 7.83 23.67
CA GLY A 319 2.09 7.25 23.34
C GLY A 319 1.98 6.29 22.15
N TRP A 320 1.00 5.38 22.16
CA TRP A 320 0.81 4.41 21.08
C TRP A 320 0.43 5.12 19.79
N VAL A 321 -0.50 6.07 19.85
CA VAL A 321 -0.90 6.91 18.70
C VAL A 321 0.29 7.59 18.06
N LEU A 322 1.15 8.23 18.85
CA LEU A 322 2.33 8.89 18.32
C LEU A 322 3.26 7.89 17.62
N VAL A 323 3.51 6.73 18.23
CA VAL A 323 4.39 5.72 17.64
C VAL A 323 3.84 5.14 16.34
N PHE A 324 2.58 4.72 16.28
CA PHE A 324 2.06 4.09 15.06
C PHE A 324 1.80 5.10 13.94
N VAL A 325 1.59 6.38 14.26
CA VAL A 325 1.47 7.44 13.23
C VAL A 325 2.85 7.86 12.73
N LEU A 326 3.86 7.96 13.60
CA LEU A 326 5.13 8.61 13.28
C LEU A 326 6.29 7.64 12.99
N ALA A 327 6.36 6.51 13.69
CA ALA A 327 7.51 5.60 13.62
C ALA A 327 7.24 4.37 12.74
N PHE A 328 6.11 3.68 12.93
CA PHE A 328 5.81 2.44 12.20
C PHE A 328 5.81 2.60 10.67
N PRO A 329 5.20 3.66 10.10
CA PRO A 329 5.15 3.83 8.66
C PRO A 329 6.53 4.03 8.00
N LEU A 330 7.57 4.38 8.77
CA LEU A 330 8.93 4.57 8.26
C LEU A 330 9.55 3.26 7.75
N THR A 331 9.15 2.13 8.32
CA THR A 331 9.83 0.83 8.16
C THR A 331 9.93 0.38 6.71
N TYR A 332 8.81 0.34 5.99
CA TYR A 332 8.77 -0.27 4.66
C TYR A 332 9.42 0.58 3.56
N PRO A 333 9.20 1.91 3.49
CA PRO A 333 9.96 2.75 2.57
C PRO A 333 11.48 2.69 2.82
N LEU A 334 11.91 2.69 4.09
CA LEU A 334 13.34 2.57 4.43
C LEU A 334 13.89 1.20 4.03
N LEU A 335 13.16 0.13 4.34
CA LEU A 335 13.55 -1.23 3.99
C LEU A 335 13.73 -1.40 2.48
N LEU A 336 12.78 -0.91 1.67
CA LEU A 336 12.89 -0.94 0.20
C LEU A 336 14.10 -0.18 -0.30
N ARG A 337 14.34 1.04 0.22
CA ARG A 337 15.50 1.87 -0.17
C ARG A 337 16.82 1.22 0.20
N MET A 338 16.91 0.62 1.39
CA MET A 338 18.13 -0.07 1.86
C MET A 338 18.41 -1.31 1.01
N ILE A 339 17.41 -2.18 0.77
CA ILE A 339 17.56 -3.37 -0.06
C ILE A 339 17.94 -2.98 -1.49
N ASN A 340 17.22 -2.02 -2.10
CA ASN A 340 17.50 -1.57 -3.46
C ASN A 340 18.89 -0.95 -3.58
N CYS A 341 19.33 -0.17 -2.59
CA CYS A 341 20.68 0.40 -2.56
C CYS A 341 21.74 -0.70 -2.59
N VAL A 342 21.62 -1.72 -1.75
CA VAL A 342 22.59 -2.83 -1.71
C VAL A 342 22.58 -3.64 -3.01
N LEU A 343 21.39 -3.96 -3.53
CA LEU A 343 21.25 -4.75 -4.76
C LEU A 343 21.66 -3.97 -6.02
N SER A 344 21.69 -2.63 -5.98
CA SER A 344 22.18 -1.83 -7.10
C SER A 344 23.67 -2.07 -7.40
N PHE A 345 24.44 -2.60 -6.44
CA PHE A 345 25.84 -2.99 -6.62
C PHE A 345 26.03 -4.42 -7.18
N GLY A 346 24.94 -5.15 -7.45
CA GLY A 346 24.94 -6.48 -8.07
C GLY A 346 24.19 -7.55 -7.28
N ASP A 347 24.05 -8.73 -7.88
CA ASP A 347 23.28 -9.86 -7.34
C ASP A 347 24.15 -10.99 -6.75
N GLY A 348 25.37 -10.67 -6.35
CA GLY A 348 26.30 -11.64 -5.76
C GLY A 348 25.87 -12.11 -4.35
N PRO A 349 26.45 -13.21 -3.85
CA PRO A 349 26.11 -13.76 -2.53
C PRO A 349 26.40 -12.76 -1.38
N LEU A 350 27.41 -11.91 -1.53
CA LEU A 350 27.72 -10.87 -0.55
C LEU A 350 26.63 -9.79 -0.52
N GLN A 351 26.16 -9.33 -1.68
CA GLN A 351 25.08 -8.35 -1.80
C GLN A 351 23.76 -8.90 -1.26
N LEU A 352 23.46 -10.17 -1.54
CA LEU A 352 22.30 -10.85 -0.96
C LEU A 352 22.38 -10.94 0.56
N LEU A 353 23.54 -11.26 1.12
CA LEU A 353 23.77 -11.27 2.57
C LEU A 353 23.59 -9.87 3.18
N LEU A 354 24.17 -8.83 2.55
CA LEU A 354 24.03 -7.46 3.02
C LEU A 354 22.58 -6.96 2.95
N ALA A 355 21.87 -7.27 1.87
CA ALA A 355 20.46 -6.92 1.70
C ALA A 355 19.56 -7.65 2.72
N PHE A 356 19.91 -8.89 3.07
CA PHE A 356 19.27 -9.61 4.16
C PHE A 356 19.48 -8.89 5.51
N LEU A 357 20.69 -8.43 5.82
CA LEU A 357 20.98 -7.66 7.04
C LEU A 357 20.27 -6.30 7.11
N CYS A 358 19.86 -5.72 5.97
CA CYS A 358 19.03 -4.52 5.97
C CYS A 358 17.67 -4.72 6.65
N CYS A 359 17.12 -5.94 6.63
CA CYS A 359 15.81 -6.24 7.21
C CYS A 359 15.76 -6.02 8.73
N PRO A 360 16.58 -6.70 9.55
CA PRO A 360 16.59 -6.45 10.99
C PRO A 360 17.01 -5.01 11.31
N LEU A 361 17.90 -4.39 10.53
CA LEU A 361 18.30 -2.99 10.73
C LEU A 361 17.12 -2.02 10.57
N ALA A 362 16.26 -2.21 9.57
CA ALA A 362 15.08 -1.37 9.37
C ALA A 362 14.08 -1.49 10.53
N TYR A 363 13.86 -2.71 11.05
CA TYR A 363 13.01 -2.91 12.23
C TYR A 363 13.65 -2.32 13.49
N ILE A 364 14.96 -2.49 13.70
CA ILE A 364 15.68 -1.84 14.81
C ILE A 364 15.52 -0.32 14.72
N TYR A 365 15.66 0.27 13.53
CA TYR A 365 15.48 1.69 13.34
C TYR A 365 14.07 2.16 13.70
N MET A 366 13.02 1.44 13.26
CA MET A 366 11.64 1.70 13.65
C MET A 366 11.49 1.72 15.18
N TYR A 367 12.09 0.74 15.87
CA TYR A 367 12.05 0.65 17.33
C TYR A 367 12.85 1.75 18.02
N VAL A 368 13.98 2.17 17.47
CA VAL A 368 14.74 3.32 17.99
C VAL A 368 13.90 4.60 17.86
N CYS A 369 13.30 4.85 16.70
CA CYS A 369 12.41 6.01 16.49
C CYS A 369 11.20 5.98 17.42
N GLY A 370 10.52 4.83 17.52
CA GLY A 370 9.38 4.64 18.42
C GLY A 370 9.77 4.80 19.88
N GLY A 371 10.91 4.23 20.28
CA GLY A 371 11.43 4.30 21.64
C GLY A 371 11.82 5.71 22.06
N ILE A 372 12.49 6.47 21.19
CA ILE A 372 12.81 7.89 21.46
C ILE A 372 11.52 8.72 21.58
N CYS A 373 10.54 8.49 20.68
CA CYS A 373 9.25 9.17 20.73
C CYS A 373 8.49 8.87 22.02
N TRP A 374 8.34 7.59 22.34
CA TRP A 374 7.64 7.12 23.52
C TRP A 374 8.32 7.59 24.81
N SER A 375 9.65 7.45 24.90
CA SER A 375 10.40 7.79 26.12
C SER A 375 10.45 9.29 26.36
N SER A 376 10.60 10.11 25.32
CA SER A 376 10.54 11.57 25.47
C SER A 376 9.14 12.05 25.88
N PHE A 377 8.08 11.45 25.33
CA PHE A 377 6.70 11.72 25.74
C PHE A 377 6.44 11.29 27.20
N TYR A 378 6.85 10.08 27.56
CA TYR A 378 6.71 9.55 28.92
C TYR A 378 7.44 10.44 29.94
N THR A 379 8.69 10.81 29.67
CA THR A 379 9.47 11.70 30.54
C THR A 379 8.83 13.08 30.66
N LEU A 380 8.24 13.63 29.58
CA LEU A 380 7.49 14.90 29.65
C LEU A 380 6.27 14.81 30.57
N VAL A 381 5.54 13.70 30.55
CA VAL A 381 4.38 13.48 31.42
C VAL A 381 4.81 13.34 32.88
N LYS A 382 5.89 12.59 33.14
CA LYS A 382 6.38 12.31 34.50
C LYS A 382 7.08 13.50 35.15
N GLU A 383 7.98 14.13 34.41
CA GLU A 383 8.86 15.19 34.88
C GLU A 383 8.65 16.45 34.02
N PRO A 384 7.48 17.10 34.13
CA PRO A 384 7.13 18.22 33.27
C PRO A 384 8.07 19.40 33.49
N SER A 385 8.82 19.75 32.45
CA SER A 385 9.69 20.93 32.43
C SER A 385 9.78 21.50 31.01
N ALA A 386 10.18 22.77 30.90
CA ALA A 386 10.38 23.41 29.60
C ALA A 386 11.43 22.68 28.74
N ILE A 387 12.44 22.07 29.38
CA ILE A 387 13.48 21.29 28.70
C ILE A 387 12.88 20.01 28.12
N GLN A 388 12.10 19.25 28.89
CA GLN A 388 11.48 18.01 28.40
C GLN A 388 10.47 18.29 27.28
N LEU A 389 9.72 19.40 27.37
CA LEU A 389 8.82 19.82 26.30
C LEU A 389 9.60 20.13 25.02
N LEU A 390 10.71 20.87 25.13
CA LEU A 390 11.57 21.17 23.98
C LEU A 390 12.14 19.90 23.35
N VAL A 391 12.65 18.96 24.15
CA VAL A 391 13.18 17.67 23.68
C VAL A 391 12.09 16.90 22.93
N PHE A 392 10.90 16.76 23.50
CA PHE A 392 9.79 16.07 22.86
C PHE A 392 9.37 16.74 21.54
N LEU A 393 9.27 18.07 21.50
CA LEU A 393 8.94 18.81 20.27
C LEU A 393 10.01 18.63 19.18
N LEU A 394 11.29 18.58 19.55
CA LEU A 394 12.37 18.29 18.61
C LEU A 394 12.27 16.87 18.04
N VAL A 395 11.98 15.88 18.88
CA VAL A 395 11.74 14.49 18.45
C VAL A 395 10.57 14.42 17.46
N LEU A 396 9.44 15.07 17.77
CA LEU A 396 8.30 15.13 16.86
C LEU A 396 8.66 15.80 15.54
N ALA A 397 9.36 16.93 15.58
CA ALA A 397 9.78 17.64 14.37
C ALA A 397 10.65 16.75 13.47
N VAL A 398 11.62 16.02 14.03
CA VAL A 398 12.48 15.11 13.28
C VAL A 398 11.67 13.98 12.65
N LEU A 399 10.77 13.32 13.38
CA LEU A 399 9.97 12.22 12.85
C LEU A 399 8.98 12.70 11.77
N ILE A 400 8.36 13.86 11.96
CA ILE A 400 7.47 14.46 10.95
C ILE A 400 8.28 14.82 9.70
N MET A 401 9.48 15.40 9.84
CA MET A 401 10.36 15.68 8.70
C MET A 401 10.74 14.41 7.95
N GLN A 402 11.04 13.32 8.65
CA GLN A 402 11.33 12.02 8.04
C GLN A 402 10.13 11.46 7.27
N LEU A 403 8.92 11.50 7.86
CA LEU A 403 7.70 11.10 7.17
C LEU A 403 7.46 11.93 5.93
N LEU A 404 7.55 13.26 6.04
CA LEU A 404 7.39 14.14 4.91
C LEU A 404 8.42 13.83 3.83
N TRP A 405 9.69 13.58 4.18
CA TRP A 405 10.72 13.23 3.20
C TRP A 405 10.49 11.86 2.53
N LEU A 406 10.02 10.86 3.27
CA LEU A 406 9.77 9.52 2.72
C LEU A 406 8.51 9.47 1.85
N PHE A 407 7.47 10.20 2.22
CA PHE A 407 6.15 10.14 1.59
C PHE A 407 5.81 11.34 0.70
N GLN A 408 6.69 12.35 0.58
CA GLN A 408 6.56 13.38 -0.44
C GLN A 408 6.78 12.75 -1.81
N ASN A 409 5.68 12.37 -2.46
CA ASN A 409 5.70 11.93 -3.85
C ASN A 409 5.47 13.14 -4.77
N PRO A 410 6.48 13.61 -5.52
CA PRO A 410 6.36 14.80 -6.38
C PRO A 410 5.26 14.62 -7.45
N SER A 411 5.03 13.38 -7.90
CA SER A 411 4.07 13.05 -8.96
C SER A 411 2.61 13.21 -8.52
N ARG A 412 2.30 13.06 -7.22
CA ARG A 412 0.94 13.17 -6.68
C ARG A 412 0.43 14.61 -6.60
N ARG A 413 1.33 15.60 -6.52
CA ARG A 413 0.96 17.04 -6.54
C ARG A 413 0.26 17.48 -7.83
N ARG A 414 0.36 16.72 -8.93
CA ARG A 414 -0.34 17.06 -10.19
C ARG A 414 -1.78 16.55 -10.26
N THR A 415 -2.17 15.58 -9.43
CA THR A 415 -3.50 14.92 -9.53
C THR A 415 -4.40 15.10 -8.31
N GLU A 416 -3.96 15.81 -7.27
CA GLU A 416 -4.83 16.30 -6.18
C GLU A 416 -5.79 17.43 -6.62
N SER A 417 -6.41 17.28 -7.79
CA SER A 417 -7.73 17.87 -8.01
C SER A 417 -8.73 16.93 -7.33
N CYS A 418 -9.27 17.34 -6.18
CA CYS A 418 -10.44 16.83 -5.42
C CYS A 418 -11.48 15.96 -6.19
N ARG A 419 -11.09 14.84 -6.81
CA ARG A 419 -11.98 14.00 -7.64
C ARG A 419 -12.71 12.93 -6.82
N CYS A 420 -12.15 12.48 -5.69
CA CYS A 420 -12.87 11.61 -4.76
C CYS A 420 -14.10 12.31 -4.14
N VAL A 421 -14.02 13.62 -3.91
CA VAL A 421 -15.16 14.40 -3.39
C VAL A 421 -16.16 14.73 -4.51
N LYS A 422 -15.69 15.04 -5.72
CA LYS A 422 -16.57 15.29 -6.87
C LYS A 422 -17.44 14.06 -7.20
N ARG A 423 -16.90 12.84 -7.10
CA ARG A 423 -17.63 11.61 -7.42
C ARG A 423 -18.74 11.27 -6.42
N GLN A 424 -18.51 11.48 -5.12
CA GLN A 424 -19.57 11.33 -4.10
C GLN A 424 -20.72 12.32 -4.31
N THR A 425 -20.43 13.49 -4.89
CA THR A 425 -21.48 14.49 -5.16
C THR A 425 -22.33 14.11 -6.38
N TYR A 426 -21.72 13.54 -7.44
CA TYR A 426 -22.46 13.10 -8.62
C TYR A 426 -23.27 11.82 -8.40
N GLU A 427 -22.75 10.83 -7.67
CA GLU A 427 -23.50 9.61 -7.32
C GLU A 427 -24.67 9.91 -6.36
N ALA A 428 -24.51 10.89 -5.46
CA ALA A 428 -25.60 11.38 -4.61
C ALA A 428 -26.66 12.16 -5.40
N LEU A 429 -26.27 12.95 -6.40
CA LEU A 429 -27.20 13.71 -7.26
C LEU A 429 -27.97 12.79 -8.23
N ALA A 430 -27.34 11.75 -8.77
CA ALA A 430 -27.99 10.78 -9.66
C ALA A 430 -29.07 9.93 -8.93
N HIS A 431 -28.87 9.65 -7.64
CA HIS A 431 -29.89 9.00 -6.80
C HIS A 431 -31.06 9.91 -6.41
N VAL A 432 -30.89 11.23 -6.44
CA VAL A 432 -31.98 12.19 -6.19
C VAL A 432 -32.86 12.38 -7.44
N GLN A 433 -32.29 12.23 -8.64
CA GLN A 433 -33.02 12.41 -9.90
C GLN A 433 -33.72 11.14 -10.44
N SER A 434 -33.45 9.96 -9.87
CA SER A 434 -34.11 8.69 -10.24
C SER A 434 -35.29 8.32 -9.33
N GLY A 435 -35.73 9.26 -8.47
CA GLY A 435 -36.81 9.09 -7.50
C GLY A 435 -38.08 9.92 -7.79
N GLU A 436 -38.31 10.36 -9.02
CA GLU A 436 -39.57 10.96 -9.49
C GLU A 436 -40.26 10.11 -10.55
#